data_AF-A0A946DK34-F1
#
_entry.id   AF-A0A946DK34-F1
#
_cell.length_a   1.000
_cell.length_b   1.000
_cell.length_c   1.000
_cell.angle_alpha   90.00
_cell.angle_beta   90.00
_cell.angle_gamma   90.00
#
_symmetry.space_group_name_H-M   'P 1'
#
loop_
_entity.id
_entity.type
_entity.pdbx_description
1 polymer ?
#
loop_
_entity_poly.entity_id
_entity_poly.type
_entity_poly.pdbx_seq_one_letter_code
_entity_poly.pdbx_strand_id
1 'polypeptide(L)'
;MSAYIKNLLSELIERPNTAISIGGLGAIAEFDGDPKKVSFNSANELQICNSKGAFRVKIDGGESLLAYETLSQTPKSWQWGMAVLADRDPYFVNLKNGIREIGPDTEAISENDKDSILFTLGTGLSNSNFTIRTKDSFLLRILRSNEGMCITENNNPVLEAIIDFSPHRVVYSTIARIEVYQKISRHKTPMGPHTHLLPPLLKARRTHIAGIPIPASQSPQLTLHPENPMFDQYGHSRPFAKSVYESFSPLVEAHCAEEFRIEKKRLRVAFKKLEKAINYVLPSTRLGRLAYKVTLRQLSHTIEDKDYLDTWLKTQRQHDSKEL
;
A
#
# COMPACT_ATOMS: atom_id res chain seq x y z
N MET A 1 8.50 -5.36 21.08
CA MET A 1 8.02 -5.40 19.68
C MET A 1 7.31 -4.10 19.28
N SER A 2 6.25 -3.66 19.98
CA SER A 2 5.55 -2.38 19.68
C SER A 2 6.48 -1.15 19.63
N ALA A 3 7.39 -0.97 20.60
CA ALA A 3 8.35 0.15 20.58
C ALA A 3 9.25 0.17 19.33
N TYR A 4 9.66 -1.00 18.83
CA TYR A 4 10.45 -1.10 17.61
C TYR A 4 9.64 -0.66 16.38
N ILE A 5 8.40 -1.13 16.25
CA ILE A 5 7.49 -0.75 15.16
C ILE A 5 7.24 0.76 15.20
N LYS A 6 6.92 1.33 16.36
CA LYS A 6 6.70 2.77 16.52
C LYS A 6 7.90 3.61 16.07
N ASN A 7 9.11 3.21 16.47
CA ASN A 7 10.33 3.93 16.08
C ASN A 7 10.57 3.83 14.57
N LEU A 8 10.44 2.63 13.99
CA LEU A 8 10.64 2.43 12.56
C LEU A 8 9.58 3.16 11.73
N LEU A 9 8.31 3.16 12.15
CA LEU A 9 7.24 3.89 11.48
C LEU A 9 7.51 5.40 11.51
N SER A 10 7.89 5.95 12.67
CA SER A 10 8.27 7.37 12.77
C SER A 10 9.39 7.70 11.79
N GLU A 11 10.46 6.91 11.79
CA GLU A 11 11.61 7.10 10.90
C GLU A 11 11.21 7.03 9.42
N LEU A 12 10.43 6.02 9.01
CA LEU A 12 10.06 5.85 7.61
C LEU A 12 9.10 6.94 7.12
N ILE A 13 8.17 7.38 7.96
CA ILE A 13 7.19 8.42 7.62
C ILE A 13 7.88 9.79 7.51
N GLU A 14 8.94 10.05 8.28
CA GLU A 14 9.76 11.27 8.15
C GLU A 14 10.61 11.29 6.86
N ARG A 15 10.82 10.14 6.20
CA ARG A 15 11.63 10.12 4.97
C ARG A 15 10.90 10.85 3.84
N PRO A 16 11.61 11.69 3.07
CA PRO A 16 11.04 12.28 1.86
C PRO A 16 10.51 11.21 0.90
N ASN A 17 9.45 11.55 0.17
CA ASN A 17 8.84 10.69 -0.84
C ASN A 17 8.34 9.32 -0.31
N THR A 18 8.06 9.22 1.00
CA THR A 18 7.34 8.06 1.56
C THR A 18 5.85 8.37 1.55
N ALA A 19 5.09 7.66 0.71
CA ALA A 19 3.64 7.69 0.77
C ALA A 19 3.10 6.61 1.74
N ILE A 20 1.93 6.87 2.30
CA ILE A 20 1.22 5.96 3.20
C ILE A 20 -0.12 5.62 2.56
N SER A 21 -0.61 4.41 2.76
CA SER A 21 -1.92 4.04 2.24
C SER A 21 -2.70 3.08 3.13
N ILE A 22 -4.04 3.17 3.02
CA ILE A 22 -5.01 2.25 3.63
C ILE A 22 -5.99 1.84 2.54
N GLY A 23 -6.27 0.55 2.44
CA GLY A 23 -7.23 0.03 1.47
C GLY A 23 -6.84 -1.32 0.90
N GLY A 24 -7.26 -1.55 -0.33
CA GLY A 24 -6.99 -2.75 -1.10
C GLY A 24 -7.13 -2.51 -2.59
N LEU A 25 -7.16 -3.59 -3.37
CA LEU A 25 -7.28 -3.52 -4.82
C LEU A 25 -8.62 -2.90 -5.21
N GLY A 26 -8.57 -1.71 -5.81
CA GLY A 26 -9.74 -0.99 -6.31
C GLY A 26 -10.34 0.04 -5.34
N ALA A 27 -9.90 0.12 -4.09
CA ALA A 27 -10.24 1.21 -3.18
C ALA A 27 -9.10 1.48 -2.22
N ILE A 28 -8.45 2.63 -2.35
CA ILE A 28 -7.30 3.01 -1.53
C ILE A 28 -7.34 4.51 -1.24
N ALA A 29 -7.01 4.88 0.00
CA ALA A 29 -6.61 6.23 0.35
C ALA A 29 -5.10 6.27 0.47
N GLU A 30 -4.51 7.30 -0.11
CA GLU A 30 -3.09 7.60 0.00
C GLU A 30 -2.91 8.91 0.74
N PHE A 31 -1.89 8.94 1.58
CA PHE A 31 -1.43 10.12 2.29
C PHE A 31 0.05 10.27 2.00
N ASP A 32 0.36 11.28 1.20
CA ASP A 32 1.70 11.78 0.97
C ASP A 32 1.77 13.16 1.61
N GLY A 33 2.38 13.21 2.79
CA GLY A 33 2.63 14.44 3.51
C GLY A 33 4.12 14.77 3.47
N ASP A 34 4.46 16.02 3.75
CA ASP A 34 5.83 16.44 4.08
C ASP A 34 5.94 16.65 5.60
N PRO A 35 5.91 15.57 6.42
CA PRO A 35 6.08 15.72 7.85
C PRO A 35 7.52 16.08 8.17
N LYS A 36 7.75 17.27 8.74
CA LYS A 36 9.08 17.70 9.17
C LYS A 36 9.65 16.86 10.33
N LYS A 37 8.78 16.35 11.20
CA LYS A 37 9.10 15.47 12.32
C LYS A 37 7.82 14.82 12.84
N VAL A 38 7.81 13.51 13.05
CA VAL A 38 6.67 12.78 13.62
C VAL A 38 7.12 11.82 14.71
N SER A 39 6.27 11.68 15.73
CA SER A 39 6.52 10.76 16.83
C SER A 39 5.21 10.29 17.41
N PHE A 40 5.19 9.07 17.92
CA PHE A 40 4.08 8.57 18.72
C PHE A 40 3.99 9.32 20.05
N ASN A 41 2.76 9.65 20.47
CA ASN A 41 2.46 10.22 21.77
C ASN A 41 2.41 9.14 22.87
N SER A 42 2.09 9.57 24.11
CA SER A 42 1.95 8.67 25.26
C SER A 42 0.80 7.66 25.16
N ALA A 43 -0.17 7.90 24.26
CA ALA A 43 -1.29 7.00 23.96
C ALA A 43 -0.98 6.04 22.79
N ASN A 44 0.30 5.88 22.43
CA ASN A 44 0.77 5.07 21.30
C ASN A 44 0.16 5.48 19.95
N GLU A 45 -0.16 6.76 19.79
CA GLU A 45 -0.74 7.29 18.55
C GLU A 45 0.20 8.29 17.87
N LEU A 46 0.30 8.18 16.55
CA LEU A 46 0.95 9.17 15.69
C LEU A 46 -0.13 9.80 14.83
N GLN A 47 -0.17 11.13 14.81
CA GLN A 47 -1.12 11.89 14.01
C GLN A 47 -0.40 12.97 13.19
N ILE A 48 -0.83 13.13 11.94
CA ILE A 48 -0.40 14.20 11.02
C ILE A 48 -1.67 14.86 10.49
N CYS A 49 -1.74 16.18 10.51
CA CYS A 49 -2.87 16.93 9.96
C CYS A 49 -2.38 18.19 9.26
N ASN A 50 -2.90 18.46 8.08
CA ASN A 50 -2.66 19.69 7.33
C ASN A 50 -3.93 20.09 6.55
N SER A 51 -3.85 21.17 5.77
CA SER A 51 -5.00 21.68 5.00
C SER A 51 -5.50 20.74 3.90
N LYS A 52 -4.71 19.73 3.50
CA LYS A 52 -5.05 18.78 2.43
C LYS A 52 -5.60 17.47 2.95
N GLY A 53 -5.27 17.08 4.17
CA GLY A 53 -5.71 15.82 4.77
C GLY A 53 -5.10 15.56 6.13
N ALA A 54 -5.43 14.40 6.67
CA ALA A 54 -4.90 13.92 7.92
C ALA A 54 -4.62 12.41 7.89
N PHE A 55 -3.73 11.98 8.76
CA PHE A 55 -3.35 10.59 8.97
C PHE A 55 -3.23 10.33 10.47
N ARG A 56 -3.73 9.20 10.93
CA ARG A 56 -3.61 8.72 12.31
C ARG A 56 -3.28 7.24 12.29
N VAL A 57 -2.35 6.81 13.13
CA VAL A 57 -2.05 5.39 13.37
C VAL A 57 -1.79 5.14 14.85
N LYS A 58 -2.32 4.04 15.37
CA LYS A 58 -2.13 3.58 16.74
C LYS A 58 -1.43 2.22 16.74
N ILE A 59 -0.45 2.02 17.62
CA ILE A 59 0.32 0.76 17.70
C ILE A 59 0.34 0.27 19.16
N ASP A 60 -0.55 -0.67 19.48
CA ASP A 60 -0.81 -1.11 20.86
C ASP A 60 -0.24 -2.50 21.20
N GLY A 61 0.36 -3.18 20.23
CA GLY A 61 0.92 -4.52 20.42
C GLY A 61 -0.03 -5.59 19.90
N GLY A 62 0.41 -6.30 18.87
CA GLY A 62 -0.39 -7.21 18.05
C GLY A 62 -0.10 -7.04 16.56
N GLU A 63 0.56 -5.93 16.21
CA GLU A 63 0.98 -5.64 14.86
C GLU A 63 2.31 -6.32 14.51
N SER A 64 2.46 -6.70 13.24
CA SER A 64 3.72 -7.17 12.67
C SER A 64 4.07 -6.40 11.40
N LEU A 65 5.30 -6.54 10.92
CA LEU A 65 5.78 -5.89 9.70
C LEU A 65 6.05 -6.93 8.63
N LEU A 66 5.64 -6.62 7.40
CA LEU A 66 6.04 -7.36 6.22
C LEU A 66 6.54 -6.40 5.15
N ALA A 67 7.85 -6.43 4.90
CA ALA A 67 8.41 -5.80 3.72
C ALA A 67 8.30 -6.75 2.52
N TYR A 68 8.04 -6.20 1.35
CA TYR A 68 7.86 -7.00 0.14
C TYR A 68 8.41 -6.28 -1.08
N GLU A 69 8.70 -7.07 -2.12
CA GLU A 69 9.08 -6.57 -3.43
C GLU A 69 8.22 -7.26 -4.50
N THR A 70 7.91 -6.54 -5.57
CA THR A 70 7.17 -7.08 -6.71
C THR A 70 7.83 -6.70 -8.03
N LEU A 71 7.55 -7.46 -9.08
CA LEU A 71 8.06 -7.15 -10.42
C LEU A 71 7.32 -5.95 -11.01
N SER A 72 8.07 -4.98 -11.52
CA SER A 72 7.53 -3.94 -12.40
C SER A 72 7.29 -4.51 -13.80
N GLN A 73 6.38 -3.89 -14.56
CA GLN A 73 6.25 -4.14 -16.00
C GLN A 73 7.49 -3.66 -16.76
N THR A 74 8.16 -2.61 -16.25
CA THR A 74 9.41 -2.12 -16.82
C THR A 74 10.53 -3.14 -16.61
N PRO A 75 11.23 -3.57 -17.68
CA PRO A 75 12.37 -4.46 -17.57
C PRO A 75 13.42 -3.91 -16.60
N LYS A 76 14.08 -4.79 -15.85
CA LYS A 76 15.11 -4.44 -14.84
C LYS A 76 14.62 -3.59 -13.65
N SER A 77 13.32 -3.29 -13.54
CA SER A 77 12.77 -2.54 -12.41
C SER A 77 11.94 -3.40 -11.46
N TRP A 78 11.81 -3.01 -10.21
CA TRP A 78 10.94 -3.64 -9.21
C TRP A 78 10.25 -2.55 -8.39
N GLN A 79 9.20 -2.94 -7.69
CA GLN A 79 8.54 -2.13 -6.66
C GLN A 79 8.80 -2.75 -5.30
N TRP A 80 8.71 -1.93 -4.26
CA TRP A 80 8.78 -2.40 -2.88
C TRP A 80 7.78 -1.66 -2.00
N GLY A 81 7.52 -2.21 -0.82
CA GLY A 81 6.68 -1.57 0.18
C GLY A 81 6.82 -2.28 1.52
N MET A 82 6.21 -1.69 2.54
CA MET A 82 6.14 -2.28 3.88
C MET A 82 4.72 -2.22 4.40
N ALA A 83 4.13 -3.36 4.70
CA ALA A 83 2.81 -3.45 5.30
C ALA A 83 2.94 -3.61 6.82
N VAL A 84 2.10 -2.87 7.55
CA VAL A 84 1.80 -3.17 8.95
C VAL A 84 0.59 -4.09 8.96
N LEU A 85 0.77 -5.28 9.51
CA LEU A 85 -0.22 -6.33 9.56
C LEU A 85 -0.81 -6.41 10.96
N ALA A 86 -2.10 -6.71 11.04
CA ALA A 86 -2.75 -7.13 12.27
C ALA A 86 -3.73 -8.26 11.95
N ASP A 87 -4.24 -8.89 13.00
CA ASP A 87 -5.29 -9.90 12.88
C ASP A 87 -6.53 -9.31 12.21
N ARG A 88 -7.25 -10.16 11.48
CA ARG A 88 -8.45 -9.72 10.77
C ARG A 88 -9.55 -9.36 11.76
N ASP A 89 -10.07 -8.16 11.62
CA ASP A 89 -11.19 -7.68 12.42
C ASP A 89 -12.53 -8.10 11.79
N PRO A 90 -13.37 -8.87 12.52
CA PRO A 90 -14.70 -9.26 12.06
C PRO A 90 -15.60 -8.08 11.68
N TYR A 91 -15.36 -6.88 12.24
CA TYR A 91 -16.08 -5.68 11.87
C TYR A 91 -16.06 -5.45 10.35
N PHE A 92 -14.88 -5.46 9.73
CA PHE A 92 -14.75 -5.19 8.29
C PHE A 92 -15.34 -6.30 7.43
N VAL A 93 -15.25 -7.55 7.88
CA VAL A 93 -15.84 -8.71 7.19
C VAL A 93 -17.36 -8.61 7.15
N ASN A 94 -17.95 -8.08 8.22
CA ASN A 94 -19.40 -7.96 8.40
C ASN A 94 -19.97 -6.63 7.86
N LEU A 95 -19.13 -5.74 7.31
CA LEU A 95 -19.63 -4.57 6.63
C LEU A 95 -20.47 -5.00 5.43
N LYS A 96 -21.73 -4.58 5.43
CA LYS A 96 -22.65 -4.83 4.32
C LYS A 96 -22.07 -4.20 3.05
N ASN A 97 -22.23 -4.90 1.93
CA ASN A 97 -21.97 -4.28 0.64
C ASN A 97 -23.03 -3.19 0.38
N GLY A 98 -22.60 -2.12 -0.26
CA GLY A 98 -23.45 -0.96 -0.58
C GLY A 98 -23.38 0.19 0.41
N ILE A 99 -23.93 1.31 -0.03
CA ILE A 99 -23.87 2.58 0.68
C ILE A 99 -24.70 2.50 1.96
N ARG A 100 -24.17 2.99 3.07
CA ARG A 100 -24.90 2.99 4.36
C ARG A 100 -24.45 4.13 5.28
N GLU A 101 -25.43 4.75 5.94
CA GLU A 101 -25.16 5.74 6.99
C GLU A 101 -24.57 5.05 8.24
N ILE A 102 -23.47 5.59 8.75
CA ILE A 102 -22.84 5.15 10.00
C ILE A 102 -23.28 6.05 11.14
N GLY A 103 -23.34 7.36 10.91
CA GLY A 103 -23.63 8.39 11.92
C GLY A 103 -22.52 9.45 11.99
N PRO A 104 -22.52 10.31 13.02
CA PRO A 104 -21.49 11.32 13.21
C PRO A 104 -20.06 10.73 13.28
N ASP A 105 -19.09 11.42 12.71
CA ASP A 105 -17.68 11.03 12.71
C ASP A 105 -16.96 11.40 14.01
N THR A 106 -17.34 10.80 15.14
CA THR A 106 -16.75 11.13 16.45
C THR A 106 -15.23 10.93 16.53
N GLU A 107 -14.68 10.13 15.61
CA GLU A 107 -13.26 9.82 15.45
C GLU A 107 -12.53 10.74 14.46
N ALA A 108 -13.18 11.81 13.98
CA ALA A 108 -12.54 12.79 13.12
C ALA A 108 -11.34 13.45 13.82
N ILE A 109 -10.24 13.57 13.07
CA ILE A 109 -9.00 14.22 13.55
C ILE A 109 -9.20 15.72 13.76
N SER A 110 -10.04 16.33 12.92
CA SER A 110 -10.46 17.73 13.03
C SER A 110 -11.73 17.85 13.86
N GLU A 111 -11.75 18.73 14.86
CA GLU A 111 -12.93 18.88 15.73
C GLU A 111 -14.16 19.41 14.99
N ASN A 112 -13.94 20.21 13.95
CA ASN A 112 -15.00 20.76 13.10
C ASN A 112 -15.72 19.71 12.26
N ASP A 113 -15.17 18.50 12.21
CA ASP A 113 -15.66 17.42 11.38
C ASP A 113 -16.45 16.37 12.17
N LYS A 114 -16.41 16.40 13.52
CA LYS A 114 -16.94 15.32 14.36
C LYS A 114 -18.46 15.13 14.31
N ASP A 115 -19.18 16.19 14.00
CA ASP A 115 -20.64 16.21 13.80
C ASP A 115 -21.05 15.97 12.34
N SER A 116 -20.10 15.88 11.41
CA SER A 116 -20.39 15.47 10.03
C SER A 116 -20.79 14.00 9.97
N ILE A 117 -21.68 13.64 9.05
CA ILE A 117 -22.18 12.27 8.95
C ILE A 117 -21.28 11.43 8.03
N LEU A 118 -20.86 10.27 8.53
CA LEU A 118 -20.15 9.24 7.78
C LEU A 118 -21.12 8.32 7.04
N PHE A 119 -20.76 8.03 5.79
CA PHE A 119 -21.36 6.97 4.98
C PHE A 119 -20.28 6.01 4.51
N THR A 120 -20.47 4.71 4.74
CA THR A 120 -19.66 3.70 4.04
C THR A 120 -20.08 3.64 2.58
N LEU A 121 -19.12 3.43 1.68
CA LEU A 121 -19.38 3.13 0.27
C LEU A 121 -19.53 1.62 0.01
N GLY A 122 -19.39 0.79 1.05
CA GLY A 122 -19.62 -0.65 0.97
C GLY A 122 -18.73 -1.37 -0.04
N THR A 123 -17.43 -1.08 -0.04
CA THR A 123 -16.44 -1.63 -0.98
C THR A 123 -16.21 -3.14 -0.82
N GLY A 124 -16.63 -3.72 0.30
CA GLY A 124 -16.48 -5.16 0.60
C GLY A 124 -15.04 -5.59 0.87
N LEU A 125 -14.13 -4.65 1.15
CA LEU A 125 -12.77 -4.95 1.60
C LEU A 125 -12.78 -5.41 3.05
N SER A 126 -12.09 -6.52 3.34
CA SER A 126 -12.10 -7.13 4.67
C SER A 126 -11.07 -6.57 5.66
N ASN A 127 -10.37 -5.48 5.30
CA ASN A 127 -9.29 -4.88 6.10
C ASN A 127 -9.46 -3.37 6.32
N SER A 128 -10.48 -2.77 5.70
CA SER A 128 -10.68 -1.33 5.76
C SER A 128 -12.12 -0.97 5.40
N ASN A 129 -12.59 0.16 5.92
CA ASN A 129 -13.84 0.77 5.50
C ASN A 129 -13.52 2.03 4.69
N PHE A 130 -14.06 2.11 3.48
CA PHE A 130 -13.94 3.29 2.63
C PHE A 130 -15.21 4.11 2.77
N THR A 131 -15.10 5.30 3.33
CA THR A 131 -16.23 6.16 3.66
C THR A 131 -16.07 7.57 3.11
N ILE A 132 -17.18 8.29 3.10
CA ILE A 132 -17.23 9.73 2.88
C ILE A 132 -17.89 10.40 4.07
N ARG A 133 -17.55 11.67 4.28
CA ARG A 133 -18.05 12.50 5.36
C ARG A 133 -18.61 13.80 4.80
N THR A 134 -19.84 14.15 5.20
CA THR A 134 -20.48 15.39 4.75
C THR A 134 -21.47 15.96 5.76
N LYS A 135 -21.62 17.29 5.72
CA LYS A 135 -22.71 18.05 6.36
C LYS A 135 -23.70 18.62 5.32
N ASP A 136 -23.38 18.49 4.04
CA ASP A 136 -24.18 19.04 2.96
C ASP A 136 -25.53 18.31 2.89
N SER A 137 -26.62 19.06 3.07
CA SER A 137 -27.96 18.51 3.17
C SER A 137 -28.45 17.88 1.87
N PHE A 138 -27.98 18.36 0.71
CA PHE A 138 -28.33 17.77 -0.59
C PHE A 138 -27.62 16.45 -0.79
N LEU A 139 -26.31 16.39 -0.53
CA LEU A 139 -25.56 15.14 -0.61
C LEU A 139 -26.09 14.11 0.39
N LEU A 140 -26.42 14.50 1.63
CA LEU A 140 -27.05 13.62 2.61
C LEU A 140 -28.36 13.01 2.09
N ARG A 141 -29.20 13.81 1.42
CA ARG A 141 -30.43 13.32 0.82
C ARG A 141 -30.15 12.29 -0.28
N ILE A 142 -29.18 12.57 -1.16
CA ILE A 142 -28.78 11.64 -2.23
C ILE A 142 -28.29 10.32 -1.63
N LEU A 143 -27.41 10.37 -0.63
CA LEU A 143 -26.85 9.17 0.00
C LEU A 143 -27.92 8.32 0.68
N ARG A 144 -28.83 8.94 1.45
CA ARG A 144 -29.94 8.24 2.13
C ARG A 144 -30.93 7.62 1.14
N SER A 145 -31.23 8.31 0.04
CA SER A 145 -32.11 7.78 -1.00
C SER A 145 -31.49 6.61 -1.79
N ASN A 146 -30.18 6.39 -1.68
CA ASN A 146 -29.46 5.30 -2.36
C ASN A 146 -28.83 4.31 -1.37
N GLU A 147 -29.34 4.24 -0.13
CA GLU A 147 -28.88 3.27 0.86
C GLU A 147 -29.04 1.82 0.34
N GLY A 148 -28.02 0.99 0.56
CA GLY A 148 -27.93 -0.39 0.09
C GLY A 148 -27.40 -0.54 -1.34
N MET A 149 -27.36 0.53 -2.14
CA MET A 149 -26.85 0.44 -3.52
C MET A 149 -25.36 0.16 -3.55
N CYS A 150 -24.93 -0.82 -4.36
CA CYS A 150 -23.51 -1.15 -4.47
C CYS A 150 -22.78 -0.15 -5.38
N ILE A 151 -21.60 0.31 -4.93
CA ILE A 151 -20.79 1.27 -5.71
C ILE A 151 -20.25 0.69 -7.02
N THR A 152 -20.36 -0.63 -7.21
CA THR A 152 -19.96 -1.34 -8.43
C THR A 152 -21.10 -1.54 -9.43
N GLU A 153 -22.32 -1.13 -9.09
CA GLU A 153 -23.44 -1.13 -10.03
C GLU A 153 -23.26 -0.03 -11.09
N ASN A 154 -23.70 -0.33 -12.31
CA ASN A 154 -23.64 0.63 -13.41
C ASN A 154 -24.58 1.83 -13.15
N ASN A 155 -24.23 3.01 -13.67
CA ASN A 155 -25.01 4.24 -13.53
C ASN A 155 -25.32 4.63 -12.07
N ASN A 156 -24.41 4.35 -11.14
CA ASN A 156 -24.59 4.71 -9.73
C ASN A 156 -24.56 6.24 -9.55
N PRO A 157 -25.69 6.90 -9.22
CA PRO A 157 -25.77 8.36 -9.12
C PRO A 157 -24.93 8.92 -7.97
N VAL A 158 -24.58 8.09 -6.99
CA VAL A 158 -23.77 8.50 -5.84
C VAL A 158 -22.32 8.77 -6.25
N LEU A 159 -21.77 8.06 -7.24
CA LEU A 159 -20.40 8.31 -7.69
C LEU A 159 -20.24 9.71 -8.30
N GLU A 160 -21.16 10.13 -9.16
CA GLU A 160 -21.14 11.48 -9.75
C GLU A 160 -21.36 12.55 -8.68
N ALA A 161 -22.31 12.35 -7.76
CA ALA A 161 -22.52 13.24 -6.63
C ALA A 161 -21.27 13.37 -5.74
N ILE A 162 -20.56 12.27 -5.47
CA ILE A 162 -19.30 12.32 -4.72
C ILE A 162 -18.27 13.18 -5.44
N ILE A 163 -18.13 13.05 -6.77
CA ILE A 163 -17.19 13.86 -7.53
C ILE A 163 -17.57 15.35 -7.45
N ASP A 164 -18.84 15.67 -7.72
CA ASP A 164 -19.32 17.06 -7.81
C ASP A 164 -19.29 17.79 -6.46
N PHE A 165 -19.76 17.14 -5.40
CA PHE A 165 -19.74 17.72 -4.06
C PHE A 165 -18.35 17.61 -3.41
N SER A 166 -17.51 16.68 -3.86
CA SER A 166 -16.15 16.44 -3.32
C SER A 166 -16.11 16.37 -1.79
N PRO A 167 -16.93 15.50 -1.14
CA PRO A 167 -16.92 15.38 0.31
C PRO A 167 -15.55 14.93 0.83
N HIS A 168 -15.30 15.13 2.12
CA HIS A 168 -14.14 14.54 2.75
C HIS A 168 -14.21 13.02 2.60
N ARG A 169 -13.13 12.39 2.13
CA ARG A 169 -13.05 10.91 2.08
C ARG A 169 -12.28 10.47 3.30
N VAL A 170 -12.82 9.46 3.98
CA VAL A 170 -12.25 8.91 5.20
C VAL A 170 -12.07 7.42 4.96
N VAL A 171 -10.86 6.91 5.16
CA VAL A 171 -10.59 5.48 5.00
C VAL A 171 -9.83 5.02 6.22
N TYR A 172 -10.34 3.98 6.87
CA TYR A 172 -9.73 3.47 8.09
C TYR A 172 -9.71 1.95 8.13
N SER A 173 -8.69 1.44 8.81
CA SER A 173 -8.52 0.06 9.23
C SER A 173 -8.63 -0.01 10.76
N THR A 174 -8.30 -1.14 11.39
CA THR A 174 -8.37 -1.26 12.86
C THR A 174 -7.39 -0.31 13.53
N ILE A 175 -6.21 -0.11 12.94
CA ILE A 175 -5.11 0.64 13.59
C ILE A 175 -4.86 2.01 12.98
N ALA A 176 -5.39 2.29 11.78
CA ALA A 176 -5.02 3.48 11.02
C ALA A 176 -6.21 4.15 10.36
N ARG A 177 -6.08 5.45 10.10
CA ARG A 177 -7.09 6.30 9.48
C ARG A 177 -6.42 7.34 8.60
N ILE A 178 -6.91 7.51 7.38
CA ILE A 178 -6.57 8.60 6.46
C ILE A 178 -7.82 9.42 6.19
N GLU A 179 -7.70 10.73 6.28
CA GLU A 179 -8.72 11.70 5.90
C GLU A 179 -8.20 12.55 4.74
N VAL A 180 -9.02 12.70 3.70
CA VAL A 180 -8.69 13.45 2.48
C VAL A 180 -9.64 14.63 2.35
N TYR A 181 -9.08 15.84 2.42
CA TYR A 181 -9.83 17.10 2.31
C TYR A 181 -9.76 17.70 0.91
N GLN A 182 -8.73 17.34 0.12
CA GLN A 182 -8.55 17.87 -1.24
C GLN A 182 -9.72 17.54 -2.16
N LYS A 183 -10.19 18.46 -2.99
CA LYS A 183 -11.28 18.18 -3.94
C LYS A 183 -10.97 16.99 -4.87
N ILE A 184 -12.01 16.29 -5.32
CA ILE A 184 -11.89 15.23 -6.31
C ILE A 184 -11.69 15.88 -7.68
N SER A 185 -10.61 15.51 -8.36
CA SER A 185 -10.30 15.99 -9.70
C SER A 185 -10.71 14.95 -10.74
N ARG A 186 -11.41 15.38 -11.80
CA ARG A 186 -11.81 14.51 -12.92
C ARG A 186 -10.66 14.21 -13.90
N HIS A 187 -9.58 14.98 -13.86
CA HIS A 187 -8.55 14.94 -14.91
C HIS A 187 -7.19 14.42 -14.44
N LYS A 188 -6.75 14.86 -13.26
CA LYS A 188 -5.42 14.55 -12.71
C LYS A 188 -5.50 14.34 -11.22
N THR A 189 -4.87 13.28 -10.73
CA THR A 189 -4.69 13.04 -9.30
C THR A 189 -3.89 14.19 -8.68
N PRO A 190 -4.41 14.85 -7.63
CA PRO A 190 -3.70 15.94 -6.99
C PRO A 190 -2.51 15.41 -6.18
N MET A 191 -1.45 16.23 -6.05
CA MET A 191 -0.38 15.94 -5.11
C MET A 191 -0.86 15.99 -3.66
N GLY A 192 -0.35 15.08 -2.84
CA GLY A 192 -0.70 14.94 -1.43
C GLY A 192 -1.87 13.96 -1.22
N PRO A 193 -2.60 14.06 -0.09
CA PRO A 193 -3.63 13.09 0.26
C PRO A 193 -4.73 12.98 -0.80
N HIS A 194 -5.02 11.78 -1.26
CA HIS A 194 -6.03 11.53 -2.29
C HIS A 194 -6.57 10.10 -2.17
N THR A 195 -7.60 9.78 -2.95
CA THR A 195 -8.18 8.44 -2.97
C THR A 195 -8.36 7.94 -4.39
N HIS A 196 -8.21 6.64 -4.60
CA HIS A 196 -8.63 5.96 -5.81
C HIS A 196 -9.77 5.00 -5.49
N LEU A 197 -10.85 5.10 -6.26
CA LEU A 197 -11.97 4.19 -6.21
C LEU A 197 -12.22 3.68 -7.63
N LEU A 198 -11.92 2.41 -7.87
CA LEU A 198 -11.98 1.74 -9.17
C LEU A 198 -12.94 0.54 -9.05
N PRO A 199 -14.25 0.75 -9.24
CA PRO A 199 -15.26 -0.29 -9.08
C PRO A 199 -15.00 -1.60 -9.86
N PRO A 200 -14.43 -1.58 -11.09
CA PRO A 200 -14.09 -2.82 -11.80
C PRO A 200 -13.10 -3.71 -11.04
N LEU A 201 -12.17 -3.12 -10.27
CA LEU A 201 -11.16 -3.86 -9.51
C LEU A 201 -11.68 -4.37 -8.16
N LEU A 202 -12.72 -3.74 -7.61
CA LEU A 202 -13.34 -4.13 -6.33
C LEU A 202 -14.01 -5.50 -6.37
N LYS A 203 -14.43 -5.99 -7.54
CA LYS A 203 -15.05 -7.31 -7.69
C LYS A 203 -14.18 -8.45 -7.16
N ALA A 204 -12.85 -8.28 -7.19
CA ALA A 204 -11.92 -9.28 -6.67
C ALA A 204 -11.82 -9.29 -5.14
N ARG A 205 -12.28 -8.22 -4.45
CA ARG A 205 -12.24 -8.03 -2.98
C ARG A 205 -10.89 -8.37 -2.35
N ARG A 206 -9.80 -8.03 -3.06
CA ARG A 206 -8.44 -8.33 -2.61
C ARG A 206 -7.92 -7.20 -1.74
N THR A 207 -7.47 -7.52 -0.53
CA THR A 207 -6.84 -6.55 0.39
C THR A 207 -5.43 -6.18 -0.05
N HIS A 208 -4.80 -6.99 -0.89
CA HIS A 208 -3.45 -6.79 -1.42
C HIS A 208 -3.29 -7.54 -2.75
N ILE A 209 -2.23 -7.20 -3.50
CA ILE A 209 -1.88 -7.91 -4.73
C ILE A 209 -1.44 -9.33 -4.37
N ALA A 210 -1.90 -10.33 -5.14
CA ALA A 210 -1.69 -11.76 -4.86
C ALA A 210 -0.21 -12.20 -4.74
N GLY A 211 0.74 -11.37 -5.18
CA GLY A 211 2.19 -11.62 -5.07
C GLY A 211 2.77 -11.36 -3.68
N ILE A 212 2.06 -10.63 -2.81
CA ILE A 212 2.56 -10.25 -1.49
C ILE A 212 2.23 -11.39 -0.50
N PRO A 213 3.22 -11.96 0.21
CA PRO A 213 3.02 -13.14 1.06
C PRO A 213 2.45 -12.78 2.44
N ILE A 214 1.23 -12.22 2.46
CA ILE A 214 0.53 -11.91 3.71
C ILE A 214 0.01 -13.21 4.35
N PRO A 215 0.24 -13.45 5.66
CA PRO A 215 -0.32 -14.61 6.37
C PRO A 215 -1.86 -14.66 6.31
N ALA A 216 -2.43 -15.86 6.25
CA ALA A 216 -3.88 -16.05 6.13
C ALA A 216 -4.68 -15.51 7.34
N SER A 217 -4.10 -15.51 8.54
CA SER A 217 -4.72 -14.98 9.77
C SER A 217 -4.72 -13.47 9.86
N GLN A 218 -3.90 -12.79 9.05
CA GLN A 218 -3.69 -11.34 9.13
C GLN A 218 -4.18 -10.63 7.87
N SER A 219 -4.17 -9.31 7.92
CA SER A 219 -4.43 -8.44 6.78
C SER A 219 -3.66 -7.13 6.91
N PRO A 220 -3.29 -6.49 5.78
CA PRO A 220 -2.62 -5.19 5.83
C PRO A 220 -3.57 -4.13 6.38
N GLN A 221 -3.16 -3.46 7.45
CA GLN A 221 -3.90 -2.36 8.06
C GLN A 221 -3.40 -0.99 7.58
N LEU A 222 -2.14 -0.94 7.20
CA LEU A 222 -1.42 0.23 6.72
C LEU A 222 -0.32 -0.25 5.78
N THR A 223 -0.06 0.48 4.69
CA THR A 223 1.10 0.22 3.81
C THR A 223 1.90 1.48 3.59
N LEU A 224 3.20 1.39 3.82
CA LEU A 224 4.19 2.40 3.45
C LEU A 224 4.73 2.09 2.06
N HIS A 225 4.88 3.14 1.28
CA HIS A 225 5.49 3.16 -0.05
C HIS A 225 6.72 4.09 0.01
N PRO A 226 7.87 3.58 0.48
CA PRO A 226 9.11 4.36 0.51
C PRO A 226 9.57 4.67 -0.91
N GLU A 227 10.39 5.72 -1.04
CA GLU A 227 11.00 6.14 -2.29
C GLU A 227 11.58 4.96 -3.09
N ASN A 228 11.25 4.89 -4.39
CA ASN A 228 11.75 3.83 -5.27
C ASN A 228 13.08 4.25 -5.90
N PRO A 229 14.12 3.40 -5.96
CA PRO A 229 15.42 3.81 -6.50
C PRO A 229 15.41 4.06 -8.01
N MET A 230 14.34 3.74 -8.74
CA MET A 230 14.24 3.88 -10.20
C MET A 230 13.06 4.74 -10.66
N PHE A 231 12.17 5.14 -9.76
CA PHE A 231 11.02 5.99 -10.08
C PHE A 231 10.93 7.16 -9.09
N ASP A 232 10.52 8.32 -9.58
CA ASP A 232 10.16 9.44 -8.72
C ASP A 232 8.75 9.25 -8.12
N GLN A 233 8.33 10.19 -7.26
CA GLN A 233 7.01 10.20 -6.62
C GLN A 233 5.83 10.29 -7.61
N TYR A 234 6.08 10.68 -8.87
CA TYR A 234 5.07 10.74 -9.93
C TYR A 234 5.06 9.46 -10.78
N GLY A 235 5.90 8.48 -10.46
CA GLY A 235 6.07 7.25 -11.22
C GLY A 235 6.91 7.41 -12.49
N HIS A 236 7.54 8.56 -12.71
CA HIS A 236 8.45 8.73 -13.84
C HIS A 236 9.76 8.00 -13.57
N SER A 237 10.31 7.37 -14.61
CA SER A 237 11.60 6.70 -14.50
C SER A 237 12.72 7.71 -14.29
N ARG A 238 13.70 7.32 -13.46
CA ARG A 238 14.93 8.06 -13.21
C ARG A 238 16.14 7.12 -13.22
N PRO A 239 17.38 7.64 -13.32
CA PRO A 239 18.58 6.85 -13.10
C PRO A 239 18.55 6.15 -11.73
N PHE A 240 19.14 4.96 -11.66
CA PHE A 240 19.19 4.17 -10.44
C PHE A 240 19.87 4.93 -9.29
N ALA A 241 19.10 5.27 -8.26
CA ALA A 241 19.56 5.96 -7.07
C ALA A 241 20.08 4.94 -6.03
N LYS A 242 21.40 4.70 -6.06
CA LYS A 242 22.07 3.73 -5.18
C LYS A 242 21.85 4.02 -3.69
N SER A 243 21.87 5.28 -3.27
CA SER A 243 21.64 5.68 -1.87
C SER A 243 20.23 5.32 -1.38
N VAL A 244 19.21 5.47 -2.23
CA VAL A 244 17.83 5.06 -1.93
C VAL A 244 17.73 3.53 -1.84
N TYR A 245 18.44 2.82 -2.73
CA TYR A 245 18.54 1.36 -2.64
C TYR A 245 19.14 0.89 -1.30
N GLU A 246 20.28 1.48 -0.91
CA GLU A 246 21.02 1.12 0.29
C GLU A 246 20.28 1.49 1.58
N SER A 247 19.43 2.51 1.56
CA SER A 247 18.68 2.96 2.76
C SER A 247 17.48 2.07 3.10
N PHE A 248 16.92 1.33 2.13
CA PHE A 248 15.71 0.52 2.34
C PHE A 248 15.92 -0.98 2.13
N SER A 249 16.88 -1.41 1.29
CA SER A 249 17.15 -2.84 1.10
C SER A 249 17.44 -3.62 2.40
N PRO A 250 18.12 -3.07 3.42
CA PRO A 250 18.30 -3.76 4.69
C PRO A 250 16.99 -4.01 5.44
N LEU A 251 16.03 -3.08 5.34
CA LEU A 251 14.71 -3.23 5.95
C LEU A 251 13.88 -4.29 5.23
N VAL A 252 13.99 -4.37 3.89
CA VAL A 252 13.40 -5.46 3.12
C VAL A 252 13.97 -6.79 3.59
N GLU A 253 15.29 -6.92 3.68
CA GLU A 253 15.93 -8.14 4.13
C GLU A 253 15.49 -8.51 5.56
N ALA A 254 15.37 -7.54 6.48
CA ALA A 254 14.94 -7.78 7.85
C ALA A 254 13.48 -8.26 7.94
N HIS A 255 12.56 -7.67 7.16
CA HIS A 255 11.11 -7.82 7.34
C HIS A 255 10.39 -8.59 6.23
N CYS A 256 11.09 -9.11 5.22
CA CYS A 256 10.46 -9.95 4.21
C CYS A 256 10.16 -11.36 4.72
N ALA A 257 9.33 -12.08 3.97
CA ALA A 257 9.05 -13.49 4.22
C ALA A 257 10.35 -14.32 4.16
N GLU A 258 10.44 -15.34 5.02
CA GLU A 258 11.67 -16.11 5.20
C GLU A 258 12.18 -16.77 3.92
N GLU A 259 11.28 -17.43 3.19
CA GLU A 259 11.61 -18.04 1.91
C GLU A 259 12.17 -17.02 0.89
N PHE A 260 11.58 -15.83 0.85
CA PHE A 260 12.05 -14.75 -0.02
C PHE A 260 13.47 -14.35 0.36
N ARG A 261 13.73 -14.11 1.65
CA ARG A 261 15.04 -13.77 2.21
C ARG A 261 16.10 -14.83 1.86
N ILE A 262 15.79 -16.11 2.12
CA ILE A 262 16.71 -17.23 1.88
C ILE A 262 17.14 -17.25 0.42
N GLU A 263 16.19 -17.08 -0.51
CA GLU A 263 16.50 -17.11 -1.93
C GLU A 263 17.35 -15.92 -2.38
N LYS A 264 17.02 -14.70 -1.93
CA LYS A 264 17.85 -13.52 -2.23
C LYS A 264 19.29 -13.72 -1.76
N LYS A 265 19.47 -14.26 -0.54
CA LYS A 265 20.79 -14.56 0.02
C LYS A 265 21.50 -15.64 -0.80
N ARG A 266 20.82 -16.73 -1.15
CA ARG A 266 21.37 -17.84 -1.94
C ARG A 266 21.89 -17.37 -3.29
N LEU A 267 21.09 -16.58 -4.03
CA LEU A 267 21.50 -16.05 -5.33
C LEU A 267 22.68 -15.08 -5.21
N ARG A 268 22.67 -14.16 -4.22
CA ARG A 268 23.81 -13.25 -4.00
C ARG A 268 25.10 -14.00 -3.64
N VAL A 269 25.02 -15.12 -2.91
CA VAL A 269 26.18 -15.98 -2.64
C VAL A 269 26.70 -16.64 -3.91
N ALA A 270 25.82 -17.13 -4.79
CA ALA A 270 26.21 -17.70 -6.09
C ALA A 270 26.95 -16.67 -6.96
N PHE A 271 26.47 -15.42 -6.99
CA PHE A 271 27.16 -14.31 -7.68
C PHE A 271 28.54 -14.02 -7.07
N LYS A 272 28.66 -13.98 -5.74
CA LYS A 272 29.96 -13.80 -5.07
C LYS A 272 30.96 -14.93 -5.36
N LYS A 273 30.47 -16.15 -5.62
CA LYS A 273 31.28 -17.33 -5.96
C LYS A 273 31.53 -17.49 -7.46
N LEU A 274 31.03 -16.57 -8.30
CA LEU A 274 31.08 -16.67 -9.77
C LEU A 274 30.55 -18.02 -10.29
N GLU A 275 29.47 -18.52 -9.67
CA GLU A 275 28.84 -19.77 -10.08
C GLU A 275 28.24 -19.66 -11.51
N LYS A 276 28.32 -20.74 -12.29
CA LYS A 276 27.68 -20.73 -13.62
C LYS A 276 26.17 -20.81 -13.48
N ALA A 277 25.42 -19.96 -14.19
CA ALA A 277 23.96 -19.92 -14.16
C ALA A 277 23.28 -21.28 -14.39
N ILE A 278 23.85 -22.12 -15.27
CA ILE A 278 23.34 -23.47 -15.57
C ILE A 278 23.39 -24.44 -14.38
N ASN A 279 24.26 -24.18 -13.41
CA ASN A 279 24.39 -25.02 -12.21
C ASN A 279 23.44 -24.59 -11.09
N TYR A 280 22.81 -23.42 -11.22
CA TYR A 280 21.95 -22.88 -10.18
C TYR A 280 20.56 -23.51 -10.22
N VAL A 281 20.20 -24.22 -9.15
CA VAL A 281 18.87 -24.83 -9.01
C VAL A 281 17.82 -23.77 -8.73
N LEU A 282 16.91 -23.54 -9.68
CA LEU A 282 15.83 -22.57 -9.52
C LEU A 282 14.88 -22.93 -8.37
N PRO A 283 14.29 -21.93 -7.70
CA PRO A 283 13.28 -22.16 -6.67
C PRO A 283 12.03 -22.84 -7.22
N SER A 284 11.52 -23.83 -6.49
CA SER A 284 10.30 -24.56 -6.85
C SER A 284 9.02 -23.81 -6.48
N THR A 285 9.10 -22.82 -5.58
CA THR A 285 7.93 -22.06 -5.13
C THR A 285 7.77 -20.75 -5.90
N ARG A 286 6.53 -20.24 -5.89
CA ARG A 286 6.21 -18.95 -6.52
C ARG A 286 6.96 -17.79 -5.87
N LEU A 287 7.06 -17.78 -4.54
CA LEU A 287 7.72 -16.71 -3.80
C LEU A 287 9.24 -16.75 -3.97
N GLY A 288 9.84 -17.94 -3.98
CA GLY A 288 11.25 -18.12 -4.33
C GLY A 288 11.54 -17.65 -5.76
N ARG A 289 10.71 -18.05 -6.75
CA ARG A 289 10.87 -17.56 -8.13
C ARG A 289 10.77 -16.03 -8.21
N LEU A 290 9.87 -15.41 -7.46
CA LEU A 290 9.79 -13.95 -7.37
C LEU A 290 11.09 -13.35 -6.81
N ALA A 291 11.61 -13.89 -5.70
CA ALA A 291 12.85 -13.45 -5.07
C ALA A 291 14.05 -13.55 -6.02
N TYR A 292 14.17 -14.67 -6.75
CA TYR A 292 15.17 -14.89 -7.78
C TYR A 292 15.10 -13.79 -8.86
N LYS A 293 13.92 -13.58 -9.45
CA LYS A 293 13.72 -12.60 -10.53
C LYS A 293 13.99 -11.16 -10.05
N VAL A 294 13.50 -10.78 -8.87
CA VAL A 294 13.76 -9.44 -8.30
C VAL A 294 15.25 -9.25 -8.03
N THR A 295 15.93 -10.26 -7.48
CA THR A 295 17.37 -10.17 -7.19
C THR A 295 18.19 -10.01 -8.47
N LEU A 296 17.86 -10.71 -9.56
CA LEU A 296 18.51 -10.49 -10.85
C LEU A 296 18.29 -9.06 -11.38
N ARG A 297 17.09 -8.49 -11.20
CA ARG A 297 16.82 -7.09 -11.54
C ARG A 297 17.67 -6.13 -10.69
N GLN A 298 17.82 -6.40 -9.39
CA GLN A 298 18.70 -5.61 -8.51
C GLN A 298 20.16 -5.69 -8.95
N LEU A 299 20.67 -6.90 -9.22
CA LEU A 299 22.04 -7.14 -9.68
C LEU A 299 22.32 -6.42 -11.00
N SER A 300 21.31 -6.25 -11.86
CA SER A 300 21.46 -5.49 -13.11
C SER A 300 21.87 -4.03 -12.92
N HIS A 301 21.60 -3.46 -11.75
CA HIS A 301 22.02 -2.10 -11.40
C HIS A 301 23.26 -2.06 -10.50
N THR A 302 23.54 -3.13 -9.74
CA THR A 302 24.56 -3.09 -8.68
C THR A 302 25.87 -3.80 -9.02
N ILE A 303 25.89 -4.70 -10.01
CA ILE A 303 27.14 -5.39 -10.40
C ILE A 303 27.79 -4.74 -11.61
N GLU A 304 29.11 -4.81 -11.67
CA GLU A 304 29.92 -4.25 -12.77
C GLU A 304 29.96 -5.19 -13.98
N ASP A 305 30.18 -6.49 -13.76
CA ASP A 305 30.29 -7.49 -14.82
C ASP A 305 28.93 -7.82 -15.46
N LYS A 306 28.60 -7.08 -16.53
CA LYS A 306 27.34 -7.24 -17.26
C LYS A 306 27.29 -8.50 -18.11
N ASP A 307 28.42 -8.95 -18.63
CA ASP A 307 28.49 -10.15 -19.46
C ASP A 307 28.18 -11.40 -18.64
N TYR A 308 28.72 -11.48 -17.43
CA TYR A 308 28.38 -12.53 -16.48
C TYR A 308 26.89 -12.50 -16.14
N LEU A 309 26.31 -11.34 -15.81
CA LEU A 309 24.86 -11.22 -15.56
C LEU A 309 24.01 -11.68 -16.74
N ASP A 310 24.42 -11.34 -17.97
CA ASP A 310 23.67 -11.68 -19.17
C ASP A 310 23.53 -13.18 -19.36
N THR A 311 24.48 -13.99 -18.87
CA THR A 311 24.33 -15.46 -18.83
C THR A 311 23.14 -15.88 -17.98
N TRP A 312 22.98 -15.30 -16.78
CA TRP A 312 21.88 -15.56 -15.87
C TRP A 312 20.53 -15.10 -16.44
N LEU A 313 20.49 -13.91 -17.04
CA LEU A 313 19.27 -13.39 -17.67
C LEU A 313 18.83 -14.22 -18.88
N LYS A 314 19.78 -14.78 -19.66
CA LYS A 314 19.47 -15.72 -20.75
C LYS A 314 18.86 -17.01 -20.23
N THR A 315 19.48 -17.62 -19.21
CA THR A 315 18.95 -18.84 -18.56
C THR A 315 17.54 -18.61 -18.02
N GLN A 316 17.32 -17.50 -17.31
CA GLN A 316 15.98 -17.14 -16.81
C GLN A 316 14.93 -17.09 -17.93
N ARG A 317 15.22 -16.43 -19.06
CA ARG A 317 14.29 -16.33 -20.19
C ARG A 317 13.94 -17.68 -20.81
N GLN A 318 14.93 -18.59 -20.91
CA GLN A 318 14.69 -19.94 -21.42
C GLN A 318 13.77 -20.75 -20.50
N HIS A 319 13.87 -20.55 -19.18
CA HIS A 319 12.95 -21.18 -18.22
C HIS A 319 11.54 -20.58 -18.29
N ASP A 320 11.43 -19.25 -18.31
CA ASP A 320 10.13 -18.56 -18.40
C ASP A 320 9.37 -18.96 -19.68
N SER A 321 10.07 -19.28 -20.77
CA SER A 321 9.48 -19.75 -22.03
C SER A 321 8.99 -21.21 -21.99
N LYS A 322 9.41 -22.00 -20.99
CA LYS A 322 8.98 -23.40 -20.81
C LYS A 322 7.81 -23.55 -19.83
N GLU A 323 7.50 -22.50 -19.07
CA GLU A 323 6.38 -22.47 -18.10
C GLU A 323 5.09 -21.85 -18.68
N LEU A 324 5.13 -21.34 -19.92
CA LEU A 324 3.98 -20.79 -20.67
C LEU A 324 3.33 -21.86 -21.55
#